data_AF-A0AAW3RGC7-F1
#
_entry.id   AF-A0AAW3RGC7-F1
#
_cell.length_a   1.000
_cell.length_b   1.000
_cell.length_c   1.000
_cell.angle_alpha   90.00
_cell.angle_beta   90.00
_cell.angle_gamma   90.00
#
_symmetry.space_group_name_H-M   'P 1'
#
loop_
_entity.id
_entity.type
_entity.pdbx_description
1 polymer ?
#
loop_
_entity_poly.entity_id
_entity_poly.type
_entity_poly.pdbx_seq_one_letter_code
_entity_poly.pdbx_strand_id
1 'polypeptide(L)' 'MDFIIAIGGLVTGIGLIINVFNTRIKYGWFTHYQSKSRPLNYVSLLLIIIGLIIIIGKAYLNGQLN' A
#
# COMPACT_ATOMS: atom_id res chain seq x y z
N MET A 1 14.28 15.27 4.54
CA MET A 1 13.06 14.48 4.21
C MET A 1 12.06 14.75 5.33
N ASP A 2 10.83 15.18 5.01
CA ASP A 2 9.81 15.44 6.03
C ASP A 2 9.51 14.12 6.78
N PHE A 3 9.61 14.15 8.11
CA PHE A 3 9.39 12.98 8.96
C PHE A 3 8.01 12.36 8.73
N ILE A 4 7.00 13.18 8.42
CA ILE A 4 5.63 12.72 8.18
C ILE A 4 5.54 11.99 6.84
N ILE A 5 6.24 12.47 5.81
CA ILE A 5 6.32 11.77 4.52
C ILE A 5 7.04 10.43 4.68
N ALA A 6 8.09 10.38 5.51
CA ALA A 6 8.78 9.12 5.83
C ALA A 6 7.86 8.11 6.54
N ILE A 7 7.03 8.57 7.48
CA ILE A 7 5.99 7.73 8.13
C ILE A 7 4.98 7.23 7.10
N GLY A 8 4.47 8.11 6.23
CA GLY A 8 3.55 7.71 5.16
C GLY A 8 4.15 6.65 4.23
N GLY A 9 5.45 6.78 3.93
CA GLY A 9 6.23 5.78 3.19
C GLY A 9 6.31 4.44 3.91
N LEU A 10 6.62 4.43 5.21
CA LEU A 10 6.64 3.20 6.02
C LEU A 10 5.27 2.52 6.07
N VAL A 11 4.20 3.27 6.29
CA VAL A 11 2.83 2.74 6.34
C VAL A 11 2.43 2.12 5.00
N THR A 12 2.72 2.81 3.89
CA THR A 12 2.50 2.30 2.54
C THR A 12 3.32 1.03 2.28
N GLY A 13 4.60 1.03 2.68
CA GLY A 13 5.51 -0.10 2.52
C GLY A 13 5.04 -1.35 3.27
N ILE A 14 4.59 -1.20 4.51
CA ILE A 14 4.02 -2.31 5.30
C ILE A 14 2.76 -2.85 4.60
N GLY A 15 1.88 -1.98 4.13
CA GLY A 15 0.69 -2.39 3.38
C GLY A 15 1.03 -3.18 2.11
N LEU A 16 2.02 -2.72 1.33
CA LEU A 16 2.51 -3.44 0.15
C LEU A 16 3.09 -4.80 0.49
N ILE A 17 3.92 -4.88 1.54
CA ILE A 17 4.51 -6.14 2.00
C ILE A 17 3.42 -7.16 2.35
N ILE A 18 2.42 -6.74 3.14
CA ILE A 18 1.30 -7.61 3.50
C ILE A 18 0.55 -8.06 2.24
N ASN A 19 0.32 -7.17 1.27
CA ASN A 19 -0.38 -7.50 0.04
C ASN A 19 0.39 -8.54 -0.80
N VAL A 20 1.71 -8.36 -0.94
CA VAL A 20 2.58 -9.30 -1.66
C VAL A 20 2.57 -10.68 -1.01
N PHE A 21 2.72 -10.76 0.31
CA PHE A 21 2.68 -12.04 1.02
C PHE A 21 1.29 -12.68 1.02
N ASN A 22 0.23 -11.86 1.02
CA ASN A 22 -1.15 -12.31 0.91
C ASN A 22 -1.53 -12.74 -0.51
N THR A 23 -0.72 -12.41 -1.53
CA THR A 23 -0.97 -12.84 -2.90
C THR A 23 -0.58 -14.31 -3.07
N ARG A 24 -1.48 -15.09 -3.67
CA ARG A 24 -1.27 -16.47 -4.11
C ARG A 24 -1.40 -16.50 -5.63
N ILE A 25 -0.44 -17.17 -6.26
CA ILE A 25 -0.50 -17.46 -7.69
C ILE A 25 -1.21 -18.80 -7.85
N LYS A 26 -2.35 -18.79 -8.56
CA LYS A 26 -3.05 -20.01 -8.98
C LYS A 26 -2.71 -20.26 -10.43
N TYR A 27 -1.97 -21.34 -10.68
CA TYR A 27 -1.62 -21.78 -12.02
C TYR A 27 -2.79 -22.55 -12.64
N GLY A 28 -3.22 -22.13 -13.83
CA GLY A 28 -4.24 -22.74 -14.69
C GLY A 28 -3.90 -22.43 -16.15
N TRP A 29 -4.88 -22.45 -17.07
CA TRP A 29 -4.62 -22.10 -18.48
C TRP A 29 -4.10 -20.65 -18.64
N PHE A 30 -4.42 -19.78 -17.67
CA PHE A 30 -3.82 -18.46 -17.45
C PHE A 30 -3.41 -18.30 -15.98
N THR A 31 -2.37 -17.48 -15.73
CA THR A 31 -1.91 -17.12 -14.38
C THR A 31 -2.95 -16.25 -13.68
N HIS A 32 -3.58 -16.75 -12.62
CA HIS A 32 -4.54 -15.99 -11.83
C HIS A 32 -3.93 -15.60 -10.48
N TYR A 33 -3.95 -14.31 -10.17
CA TYR A 33 -3.57 -13.80 -8.85
C TYR A 33 -4.81 -13.76 -7.95
N GLN A 34 -4.72 -14.40 -6.78
CA GLN A 34 -5.79 -14.43 -5.79
C GLN A 34 -5.25 -14.06 -4.42
N SER A 35 -6.07 -13.45 -3.56
CA SER A 35 -5.70 -13.23 -2.16
C SER A 35 -5.87 -14.53 -1.36
N LYS A 36 -4.88 -14.85 -0.51
CA LYS A 36 -4.92 -15.98 0.45
C LYS A 36 -5.98 -15.72 1.52
N SER A 37 -6.07 -14.47 1.98
CA SER A 37 -7.00 -14.00 2.99
C SER A 37 -7.67 -12.72 2.51
N ARG A 38 -9.01 -12.75 2.42
CA ARG A 38 -9.80 -11.54 2.13
C ARG A 38 -9.61 -10.46 3.21
N PRO A 39 -9.64 -10.76 4.52
CA PRO A 39 -9.36 -9.78 5.56
C PRO A 39 -8.00 -9.09 5.43
N LEU A 40 -6.94 -9.87 5.19
CA LEU A 40 -5.59 -9.30 5.03
C LEU A 40 -5.49 -8.41 3.79
N ASN A 41 -6.24 -8.73 2.72
CA ASN A 41 -6.29 -7.91 1.52
C ASN A 41 -6.89 -6.53 1.82
N TYR A 42 -7.98 -6.47 2.58
CA TYR A 42 -8.59 -5.20 2.99
C TYR A 42 -7.66 -4.40 3.90
N VAL A 43 -7.02 -5.05 4.88
CA VAL A 43 -6.06 -4.38 5.78
C VAL A 43 -4.86 -3.82 5.00
N SER A 44 -4.27 -4.60 4.09
CA SER A 44 -3.17 -4.11 3.26
C SER A 44 -3.57 -2.93 2.40
N LEU A 45 -4.77 -2.99 1.81
CA LEU A 45 -5.27 -1.95 0.93
C LEU A 45 -5.55 -0.66 1.72
N LEU A 46 -6.13 -0.77 2.92
CA LEU A 46 -6.33 0.38 3.82
C LEU A 46 -5.00 1.03 4.23
N LEU A 47 -3.99 0.23 4.59
CA LEU A 47 -2.66 0.75 4.93
C LEU A 47 -2.02 1.50 3.76
N ILE A 48 -2.11 0.96 2.53
CA ILE A 48 -1.61 1.63 1.33
C ILE A 48 -2.34 2.95 1.10
N ILE A 49 -3.68 2.96 1.17
CA ILE A 49 -4.47 4.19 0.96
C ILE A 49 -4.12 5.25 2.00
N ILE A 50 -4.08 4.90 3.28
CA ILE A 50 -3.79 5.84 4.37
C ILE A 50 -2.36 6.39 4.21
N GLY A 51 -1.38 5.53 3.93
CA GLY A 51 0.00 5.96 3.70
C GLY A 51 0.14 6.91 2.52
N LEU A 52 -0.56 6.64 1.40
CA LEU A 52 -0.58 7.53 0.24
C LEU A 52 -1.25 8.87 0.53
N ILE A 53 -2.36 8.89 1.26
CA ILE A 53 -3.03 10.14 1.68
C ILE A 53 -2.08 11.01 2.50
N ILE A 54 -1.32 10.41 3.42
CA ILE A 54 -0.34 11.14 4.24
C ILE A 54 0.76 11.73 3.35
N ILE A 55 1.32 10.94 2.43
CA ILE A 55 2.39 11.40 1.52
C ILE A 55 1.88 12.54 0.63
N ILE A 56 0.77 12.33 -0.08
CA ILE A 56 0.22 13.29 -1.03
C ILE A 56 -0.23 14.55 -0.31
N GLY A 57 -0.95 14.41 0.81
CA GLY A 57 -1.42 15.55 1.59
C GLY A 57 -0.27 16.40 2.12
N LYS A 58 0.80 15.79 2.64
CA LYS A 58 1.98 16.54 3.08
C LYS A 58 2.78 17.12 1.92
N ALA A 59 2.92 16.42 0.81
CA ALA A 59 3.61 16.93 -0.37
C ALA A 59 2.88 18.15 -0.97
N TYR A 60 1.54 18.13 -0.99
CA TYR A 60 0.71 19.27 -1.38
C TYR A 60 0.90 20.46 -0.43
N LEU A 61 0.84 20.24 0.89
CA LEU A 61 1.07 21.29 1.89
C LEU A 61 2.50 21.87 1.83
N ASN A 62 3.47 21.07 1.42
CA ASN A 62 4.85 21.51 1.21
C ASN A 62 5.07 22.19 -0.15
N GLY A 63 4.02 22.34 -0.98
CA GLY A 63 4.10 22.96 -2.31
C GLY A 63 4.85 22.15 -3.36
N GLN A 64 5.09 20.86 -3.10
CA GLN A 64 5.81 19.95 -4.02
C GLN A 64 4.89 19.38 -5.11
N LEU A 65 3.59 19.38 -4.84
CA LEU A 65 2.52 19.04 -5.77
C LEU A 65 1.73 20.33 -6.02
N ASN A 66 2.27 21.19 -6.87
CA ASN A 66 1.64 22.45 -7.27
C ASN A 66 1.12 22.33 -8.69
#